data_AF-A0A1J6J8A8-F1
#
_entry.id   AF-A0A1J6J8A8-F1
#
_cell.length_a   1.000
_cell.length_b   1.000
_cell.length_c   1.000
_cell.angle_alpha   90.00
_cell.angle_beta   90.00
_cell.angle_gamma   90.00
#
_symmetry.space_group_name_H-M   'P 1'
#
loop_
_entity.id
_entity.type
_entity.pdbx_description
1 polymer ?
#
loop_
_entity_poly.entity_id
_entity_poly.type
_entity_poly.pdbx_seq_one_letter_code
_entity_poly.pdbx_strand_id
1 'polypeptide(L)'
;MASRLNGQGTLFAVDINEGWLRILKETAKLHQVIDVISTIHVDLRTFSTDKVVEWDKVLLDAPCSGLGVLSKRADLRWNRKQEDMEQLKHLQDELLDSASR
;
A
#
# COMPACT_ATOMS: atom_id res chain seq x y z
N MET A 1 -5.56 -5.34 9.56
CA MET A 1 -6.28 -4.10 9.94
C MET A 1 -7.78 -4.36 10.02
N ALA A 2 -8.42 -4.82 8.94
CA ALA A 2 -9.86 -5.08 8.88
C ALA A 2 -10.42 -5.96 10.01
N SER A 3 -9.76 -7.06 10.41
CA SER A 3 -10.23 -7.89 11.52
C SER A 3 -10.27 -7.16 12.88
N ARG A 4 -9.50 -6.08 13.06
CA ARG A 4 -9.52 -5.27 14.30
C ARG A 4 -10.67 -4.27 14.32
N LEU A 5 -11.35 -4.07 13.19
CA LEU A 5 -12.51 -3.20 13.08
C LEU A 5 -13.80 -3.86 13.59
N ASN A 6 -13.79 -5.18 13.85
CA ASN A 6 -14.95 -5.93 14.33
C ASN A 6 -16.23 -5.69 13.51
N GLY A 7 -16.09 -5.53 12.18
CA GLY A 7 -17.20 -5.29 11.27
C GLY A 7 -17.72 -3.84 11.25
N GLN A 8 -17.04 -2.88 11.89
CA GLN A 8 -17.46 -1.48 11.97
C GLN A 8 -16.50 -0.54 11.24
N GLY A 9 -17.03 0.51 10.62
CA GLY A 9 -16.23 1.47 9.86
C GLY A 9 -15.82 0.94 8.49
N THR A 10 -14.88 1.66 7.86
CA THR A 10 -14.50 1.41 6.46
C THR A 10 -13.00 1.47 6.30
N LEU A 11 -12.46 0.55 5.51
CA LEU A 11 -11.05 0.48 5.12
C LEU A 11 -10.97 0.61 3.60
N PHE A 12 -10.12 1.52 3.14
CA PHE A 12 -9.84 1.69 1.73
C PHE A 12 -8.45 1.13 1.42
N ALA A 13 -8.42 0.14 0.54
CA ALA A 13 -7.19 -0.45 0.02
C ALA A 13 -6.90 0.16 -1.36
N VAL A 14 -5.90 1.02 -1.41
CA VAL A 14 -5.50 1.75 -2.63
C VAL A 14 -4.21 1.12 -3.16
N ASP A 15 -4.19 0.74 -4.43
CA ASP A 15 -2.99 0.18 -5.06
C ASP A 15 -3.01 0.44 -6.59
N ILE A 16 -1.84 0.57 -7.19
CA ILE A 16 -1.66 0.69 -8.64
C ILE A 16 -1.74 -0.68 -9.34
N ASN A 17 -1.62 -1.77 -8.59
CA ASN A 17 -1.66 -3.14 -9.10
C ASN A 17 -3.04 -3.77 -8.90
N GLU A 18 -3.85 -3.78 -9.95
CA GLU A 18 -5.16 -4.42 -9.95
C GLU A 18 -5.12 -5.92 -9.56
N GLY A 19 -4.05 -6.63 -9.95
CA GLY A 19 -3.87 -8.04 -9.62
C GLY A 19 -3.74 -8.28 -8.11
N TRP A 20 -3.03 -7.40 -7.40
CA TRP A 20 -2.90 -7.46 -5.95
C TRP A 20 -4.21 -7.12 -5.26
N LEU A 21 -4.96 -6.13 -5.75
CA LEU A 21 -6.29 -5.80 -5.24
C LEU A 21 -7.27 -6.98 -5.39
N ARG A 22 -7.19 -7.74 -6.48
CA ARG A 22 -7.99 -8.96 -6.65
C ARG A 22 -7.65 -10.02 -5.59
N ILE A 23 -6.36 -10.31 -5.40
CA ILE A 23 -5.91 -11.27 -4.37
C ILE A 23 -6.33 -10.81 -2.97
N LEU A 24 -6.24 -9.51 -2.69
CA LEU A 24 -6.69 -8.92 -1.43
C LEU A 24 -8.19 -9.17 -1.21
N LYS A 25 -9.04 -8.96 -2.22
CA LYS A 25 -10.48 -9.21 -2.13
C LYS A 25 -10.78 -10.68 -1.84
N GLU A 26 -10.11 -11.60 -2.53
CA GLU A 26 -10.27 -13.04 -2.31
C GLU A 26 -9.89 -13.42 -0.88
N THR A 27 -8.75 -12.94 -0.41
CA THR A 27 -8.27 -13.15 0.97
C THR A 27 -9.25 -12.56 1.99
N ALA A 28 -9.75 -11.34 1.75
CA ALA A 28 -10.71 -10.69 2.63
C ALA A 28 -12.04 -11.45 2.72
N LYS A 29 -12.52 -12.04 1.62
CA LYS A 29 -13.71 -12.92 1.62
C LYS A 29 -13.47 -14.17 2.45
N LEU A 30 -12.33 -14.83 2.28
CA LEU A 30 -11.98 -16.03 3.05
C LEU A 30 -11.94 -15.75 4.56
N HIS A 31 -11.44 -14.57 4.95
CA HIS A 31 -11.39 -14.14 6.34
C HIS A 31 -12.66 -13.44 6.85
N GLN A 32 -13.73 -13.38 6.03
CA GLN A 32 -15.03 -12.78 6.41
C GLN A 32 -14.93 -11.31 6.85
N VAL A 33 -14.05 -10.55 6.21
CA VAL A 33 -13.84 -9.11 6.49
C VAL A 33 -14.06 -8.24 5.27
N ILE A 34 -14.59 -8.80 4.17
CA ILE A 34 -14.78 -8.07 2.91
C ILE A 34 -15.73 -6.88 3.04
N ASP A 35 -16.72 -6.95 3.94
CA ASP A 35 -17.77 -5.94 4.07
C ASP A 35 -17.25 -4.57 4.56
N VAL A 36 -16.09 -4.55 5.22
CA VAL A 36 -15.44 -3.31 5.66
C VAL A 36 -14.35 -2.83 4.70
N ILE A 37 -14.09 -3.52 3.58
CA ILE A 37 -12.97 -3.19 2.68
C ILE A 37 -13.49 -2.74 1.31
N SER A 38 -13.12 -1.52 0.92
CA SER A 38 -13.26 -1.00 -0.44
C SER A 38 -11.91 -0.93 -1.12
N THR A 39 -11.78 -1.39 -2.36
CA THR A 39 -10.53 -1.28 -3.12
C THR A 39 -10.60 -0.15 -4.14
N ILE A 40 -9.53 0.60 -4.30
CA ILE A 40 -9.38 1.64 -5.32
C ILE A 40 -8.13 1.33 -6.15
N HIS A 41 -8.31 1.13 -7.45
CA HIS A 41 -7.20 0.93 -8.38
C HIS A 41 -6.77 2.28 -8.95
N VAL A 42 -5.63 2.78 -8.49
CA VAL A 42 -5.10 4.10 -8.89
C VAL A 42 -3.63 4.24 -8.47
N ASP A 43 -2.87 5.07 -9.17
CA ASP A 43 -1.57 5.55 -8.66
C ASP A 43 -1.82 6.55 -7.54
N LEU A 44 -1.36 6.22 -6.33
CA LEU A 44 -1.53 7.07 -5.15
C LEU A 44 -0.96 8.48 -5.37
N ARG A 45 0.09 8.64 -6.18
CA ARG A 45 0.71 9.95 -6.46
C ARG A 45 -0.22 10.90 -7.20
N THR A 46 -1.13 10.35 -8.00
CA THR A 46 -2.13 11.09 -8.79
C THR A 46 -3.52 11.02 -8.17
N PHE A 47 -3.67 10.37 -7.02
CA PHE A 47 -4.95 10.24 -6.34
C PHE A 47 -5.33 11.59 -5.72
N SER A 48 -6.05 12.40 -6.50
CA SER A 48 -6.62 13.66 -6.01
C SER A 48 -7.90 13.35 -5.25
N THR A 49 -7.92 13.71 -3.97
CA THR A 49 -9.14 13.79 -3.18
C THR A 49 -9.86 15.09 -3.52
N ASP A 50 -10.34 15.22 -4.77
CA ASP A 50 -11.22 16.35 -5.18
C ASP A 50 -12.52 16.38 -4.36
N LYS A 51 -12.78 15.30 -3.60
CA LYS A 51 -13.74 15.24 -2.52
C LYS A 51 -12.99 15.28 -1.19
N VAL A 52 -13.44 16.15 -0.30
CA VAL A 52 -13.12 16.23 1.13
C VAL A 52 -13.40 14.88 1.81
N VAL A 53 -12.56 13.89 1.55
CA VAL A 53 -12.57 12.60 2.22
C VAL A 53 -11.41 12.65 3.19
N GLU A 54 -11.72 13.08 4.40
CA GLU A 54 -10.76 13.03 5.51
C GLU A 54 -10.67 11.60 6.02
N TRP A 55 -9.45 11.12 6.22
CA TRP A 55 -9.15 9.79 6.74
C TRP A 55 -8.77 9.91 8.21
N ASP A 56 -9.42 9.15 9.10
CA ASP A 56 -9.05 9.14 10.53
C ASP A 56 -7.61 8.67 10.75
N LYS A 57 -7.17 7.71 9.92
CA LYS A 57 -5.83 7.11 9.94
C LYS A 57 -5.45 6.66 8.54
N VAL A 58 -4.17 6.85 8.21
CA VAL A 58 -3.56 6.36 6.98
C VAL A 58 -2.39 5.45 7.32
N LEU A 59 -2.28 4.33 6.60
CA LEU A 59 -1.10 3.46 6.62
C LEU A 59 -0.54 3.39 5.21
N LEU A 60 0.68 3.91 5.05
CA LEU A 60 1.43 3.81 3.81
C LEU A 60 2.46 2.67 3.92
N ASP A 61 2.25 1.60 3.15
CA ASP A 61 3.26 0.56 2.94
C ASP A 61 4.05 0.87 1.67
N ALA A 62 5.12 1.65 1.81
CA ALA A 62 5.87 2.15 0.67
C ALA A 62 6.89 1.12 0.14
N PRO A 63 7.10 1.05 -1.19
CA PRO A 63 8.13 0.21 -1.77
C PRO A 63 9.51 0.63 -1.25
N CYS A 64 10.24 -0.30 -0.65
CA CYS A 64 11.54 -0.03 -0.04
C CYS A 64 12.67 -0.87 -0.64
N SER A 65 13.89 -0.64 -0.14
CA SER A 65 15.09 -1.34 -0.61
C SER A 65 15.00 -2.86 -0.39
N GLY A 66 14.21 -3.31 0.59
CA GLY A 66 14.05 -4.72 0.93
C GLY A 66 15.25 -5.31 1.68
N LEU A 67 16.19 -4.48 2.15
CA LEU A 67 17.40 -4.96 2.82
C LEU A 67 17.11 -5.71 4.14
N GLY A 68 15.96 -5.44 4.77
CA GLY A 68 15.51 -6.16 5.96
C GLY A 68 15.12 -7.63 5.72
N VAL A 69 14.94 -8.06 4.46
CA VAL A 69 14.57 -9.45 4.11
C VAL A 69 15.68 -10.19 3.35
N LEU A 70 16.93 -9.70 3.41
CA LEU A 70 18.07 -10.31 2.71
C LEU A 70 18.29 -11.79 3.01
N SER A 71 18.03 -12.23 4.25
CA SER A 71 18.16 -13.65 4.62
C SER A 71 17.19 -14.56 3.87
N LYS A 72 16.03 -14.04 3.46
CA LYS A 72 15.00 -14.75 2.69
C LYS A 72 15.10 -14.48 1.18
N ARG A 73 15.77 -13.41 0.78
CA ARG A 73 15.95 -12.96 -0.61
C ARG A 73 17.40 -12.54 -0.85
N ALA A 74 18.28 -13.54 -0.92
CA ALA A 74 19.71 -13.33 -1.04
C ALA A 74 20.08 -12.61 -2.35
N ASP A 75 19.30 -12.81 -3.41
CA ASP A 75 19.45 -12.16 -4.73
C ASP A 75 19.44 -10.63 -4.66
N LEU A 76 18.70 -10.04 -3.71
CA LEU A 76 18.63 -8.59 -3.54
C LEU A 76 19.98 -7.93 -3.24
N ARG A 77 20.91 -8.63 -2.57
CA ARG A 77 22.24 -8.05 -2.27
C ARG A 77 23.12 -7.92 -3.53
N TRP A 78 22.81 -8.61 -4.62
CA TRP A 78 23.59 -8.58 -5.86
C TRP A 78 22.93 -7.70 -6.92
N ASN A 79 21.60 -7.62 -6.89
CA ASN A 79 20.82 -6.87 -7.87
C ASN A 79 20.59 -5.40 -7.50
N ARG A 80 20.72 -5.03 -6.21
CA ARG A 80 20.55 -3.64 -5.77
C ARG A 80 21.75 -2.79 -6.08
N LYS A 81 21.51 -1.64 -6.72
CA LYS A 81 22.51 -0.62 -6.99
C LYS A 81 22.24 0.64 -6.19
N GLN A 82 23.24 1.52 -6.13
CA GLN A 82 23.12 2.78 -5.41
C GLN A 82 22.05 3.69 -6.04
N GLU A 83 21.94 3.69 -7.38
CA GLU A 83 20.94 4.49 -8.10
C GLU A 83 19.50 4.05 -7.76
N ASP A 84 19.27 2.76 -7.51
CA ASP A 84 17.97 2.25 -7.07
C ASP A 84 17.56 2.86 -5.73
N MET A 85 18.52 3.14 -4.84
CA MET A 85 18.25 3.70 -3.51
C MET A 85 17.77 5.14 -3.61
N GLU A 86 18.36 5.92 -4.52
CA GLU A 86 17.94 7.31 -4.78
C GLU A 86 16.54 7.36 -5.40
N GLN A 87 16.26 6.49 -6.37
CA GLN A 87 14.93 6.37 -6.99
C GLN A 87 13.87 5.94 -5.98
N LEU A 88 14.17 4.95 -5.14
CA LEU A 88 13.26 4.50 -4.09
C LEU A 88 12.97 5.58 -3.06
N LYS A 89 13.99 6.36 -2.67
CA LYS A 89 13.80 7.49 -1.76
C LYS A 89 12.84 8.52 -2.36
N HIS A 90 13.09 8.94 -3.62
CA HIS A 90 12.23 9.90 -4.29
C HIS A 90 10.78 9.40 -4.40
N LEU A 91 10.59 8.12 -4.77
CA LEU A 91 9.26 7.53 -4.84
C LEU A 91 8.57 7.48 -3.48
N GLN A 92 9.29 7.13 -2.41
CA GLN A 92 8.74 7.12 -1.05
C GLN A 92 8.32 8.52 -0.60
N ASP A 93 9.12 9.54 -0.91
CA ASP A 93 8.80 10.94 -0.60
C ASP A 93 7.51 11.37 -1.35
N GLU A 94 7.39 11.09 -2.66
CA GLU A 94 6.17 11.38 -3.44
C GLU A 94 4.92 10.68 -2.86
N LEU A 95 5.06 9.42 -2.44
CA LEU A 95 3.96 8.65 -1.88
C LEU A 95 3.55 9.17 -0.50
N LEU A 96 4.52 9.57 0.32
CA LEU A 96 4.27 10.14 1.65
C LEU A 96 3.59 11.50 1.55
N ASP A 97 4.05 12.35 0.63
CA ASP A 97 3.42 13.64 0.35
C ASP A 97 1.98 13.43 -0.12
N SER A 98 1.73 12.43 -0.98
CA SER A 98 0.37 12.15 -1.42
C SER A 98 -0.53 11.61 -0.31
N ALA A 99 0.00 10.73 0.54
CA ALA A 99 -0.75 10.10 1.63
C ALA A 99 -1.04 11.03 2.81
N SER A 100 -0.34 12.16 2.93
CA SER A 100 -0.48 13.12 4.02
C SER A 100 -1.35 14.35 3.67
N ARG A 101 -1.81 14.45 2.43
CA ARG A 101 -2.82 15.42 1.97
C ARG A 101 -4.22 14.99 2.37
#